data_AF-A0AAV2RHW2-F1
#
_entry.id   AF-A0AAV2RHW2-F1
#
_cell.length_a   1.000
_cell.length_b   1.000
_cell.length_c   1.000
_cell.angle_alpha   90.00
_cell.angle_beta   90.00
_cell.angle_gamma   90.00
#
_symmetry.space_group_name_H-M   'P 1'
#
loop_
_entity.id
_entity.type
_entity.pdbx_description
1 polymer ?
#
loop_
_entity_poly.entity_id
_entity_poly.type
_entity_poly.pdbx_seq_one_letter_code
_entity_poly.pdbx_strand_id
1 'polypeptide(L)'
;MMGWFDNFRYWEGGPTLYMNDNRTSASTDYAILTIILAFLTVLLAVVTILPGIIKQRITSLCIISLSLLSGLTIFLGKYGSCWNVGQGKIYTSYKVFSKQKINATMGIFIGLQHMNVTLKALPDDDRYMDVNFNEQFIWEKPTDMREQYKLALMKGLPYPILLVAEHFTLNAEYFVWGFYYRSAGYYANIALTAALVSWILMNLMLVNIPRYGAYLMAVTGSLLCFSAGIYVILMPSLPLLIRFEDTIISFHFGWCFYLVLVIG
;
A
#
# COMPACT_ATOMS: atom_id res chain seq x y z
N MET A 1 -51.86 13.98 1.48
CA MET A 1 -51.32 13.80 0.11
C MET A 1 -49.95 13.19 0.29
N MET A 2 -49.76 11.91 -0.05
CA MET A 2 -48.42 11.30 -0.06
C MET A 2 -47.59 11.99 -1.16
N GLY A 3 -46.43 12.52 -0.79
CA GLY A 3 -45.51 13.10 -1.77
C GLY A 3 -44.78 11.99 -2.53
N TRP A 4 -44.27 12.30 -3.73
CA TRP A 4 -43.44 11.38 -4.51
C TRP A 4 -42.24 10.82 -3.71
N PHE A 5 -41.81 11.52 -2.66
CA PHE A 5 -40.73 11.14 -1.75
C PHE A 5 -41.13 10.14 -0.63
N ASP A 6 -42.43 9.89 -0.40
CA ASP A 6 -42.90 8.95 0.61
C ASP A 6 -43.04 7.51 0.07
N ASN A 7 -43.01 7.34 -1.26
CA ASN A 7 -43.30 6.06 -1.92
C ASN A 7 -42.24 4.96 -1.71
N PHE A 8 -41.07 5.29 -1.16
CA PHE A 8 -39.98 4.36 -0.86
C PHE A 8 -39.69 4.23 0.65
N ARG A 9 -40.52 4.83 1.50
CA ARG A 9 -40.39 4.73 2.96
C ARG A 9 -41.54 3.86 3.47
N TYR A 10 -41.22 2.65 3.94
CA TYR A 10 -42.19 1.71 4.50
C TYR A 10 -42.88 2.22 5.79
N TRP A 11 -42.42 3.32 6.37
CA TRP A 11 -43.00 3.91 7.58
C TRP A 11 -43.02 5.45 7.51
N GLU A 12 -44.19 6.03 7.73
CA GLU A 12 -44.44 7.47 7.73
C GLU A 12 -43.72 8.16 8.90
N GLY A 13 -42.72 8.99 8.61
CA GLY A 13 -42.19 9.98 9.57
C GLY A 13 -41.22 9.49 10.65
N GLY A 14 -40.72 8.25 10.60
CA GLY A 14 -39.69 7.75 11.53
C GLY A 14 -38.26 8.19 11.19
N PRO A 15 -37.29 8.09 12.13
CA PRO A 15 -35.87 8.26 11.82
C PRO A 15 -35.43 7.26 10.73
N THR A 16 -34.38 7.57 9.98
CA THR A 16 -33.88 6.69 8.90
C THR A 16 -33.48 5.33 9.47
N LEU A 17 -34.34 4.32 9.27
CA LEU A 17 -34.13 2.95 9.72
C LEU A 17 -33.36 2.17 8.63
N TYR A 18 -32.03 2.22 8.69
CA TYR A 18 -31.21 1.16 8.10
C TYR A 18 -31.18 0.00 9.11
N MET A 19 -32.12 -0.95 8.98
CA MET A 19 -32.31 -2.06 9.94
C MET A 19 -31.08 -2.95 10.12
N ASN A 20 -30.23 -3.04 9.09
CA ASN A 20 -28.96 -3.72 9.15
C ASN A 20 -27.86 -2.67 8.98
N ASP A 21 -26.81 -2.77 9.81
CA ASP A 21 -25.55 -2.09 9.57
C ASP A 21 -24.95 -2.66 8.27
N ASN A 22 -25.37 -2.13 7.13
CA ASN A 22 -24.83 -2.48 5.81
C ASN A 22 -23.47 -1.79 5.58
N ARG A 23 -22.72 -1.59 6.67
CA ARG A 23 -21.37 -1.04 6.68
C ARG A 23 -20.43 -2.14 6.21
N THR A 24 -20.21 -2.19 4.90
CA THR A 24 -19.14 -3.02 4.36
C THR A 24 -17.81 -2.39 4.76
N SER A 25 -17.04 -3.08 5.59
CA SER A 25 -15.67 -2.66 5.91
C SER A 25 -14.85 -2.61 4.61
N ALA A 26 -14.07 -1.55 4.41
CA ALA A 26 -13.16 -1.46 3.27
C ALA A 26 -12.17 -2.63 3.31
N SER A 27 -12.35 -3.62 2.42
CA SER A 27 -11.53 -4.83 2.38
C SER A 27 -10.22 -4.64 1.63
N THR A 28 -10.18 -3.67 0.71
CA THR A 28 -9.05 -3.41 -0.19
C THR A 28 -8.81 -1.91 -0.30
N ASP A 29 -7.55 -1.52 -0.46
CA ASP A 29 -7.17 -0.14 -0.74
C ASP A 29 -7.78 0.33 -2.07
N TYR A 30 -8.66 1.34 -1.99
CA TYR A 30 -9.36 1.90 -3.14
C TYR A 30 -8.40 2.50 -4.17
N ALA A 31 -7.26 3.06 -3.75
CA ALA A 31 -6.29 3.65 -4.68
C ALA A 31 -5.64 2.57 -5.56
N ILE A 32 -5.21 1.46 -4.95
CA ILE A 32 -4.62 0.34 -5.67
C ILE A 32 -5.65 -0.32 -6.60
N LEU A 33 -6.88 -0.53 -6.10
CA LEU A 33 -7.94 -1.16 -6.87
C LEU A 33 -8.33 -0.32 -8.09
N THR A 34 -8.46 1.00 -7.95
CA THR A 34 -8.78 1.90 -9.07
C THR A 34 -7.68 1.91 -10.12
N ILE A 35 -6.40 1.89 -9.71
CA ILE A 35 -5.25 1.77 -10.61
C ILE A 35 -5.31 0.44 -11.39
N ILE A 36 -5.46 -0.70 -10.70
CA ILE A 36 -5.52 -2.01 -11.35
C ILE A 36 -6.67 -2.08 -12.34
N LEU A 37 -7.86 -1.61 -11.96
CA LEU A 37 -9.02 -1.57 -12.85
C LEU A 37 -8.78 -0.70 -14.08
N ALA A 38 -8.15 0.48 -13.92
CA ALA A 38 -7.84 1.37 -15.03
C ALA A 38 -6.87 0.73 -16.05
N PHE A 39 -5.83 0.03 -15.59
CA PHE A 39 -4.93 -0.68 -16.50
C PHE A 39 -5.58 -1.91 -17.13
N LEU A 40 -6.43 -2.62 -16.39
CA LEU A 40 -7.16 -3.79 -16.88
C LEU A 40 -8.18 -3.42 -17.97
N THR A 41 -8.88 -2.30 -17.83
CA THR A 41 -9.81 -1.83 -18.88
C THR A 41 -9.07 -1.47 -20.17
N VAL A 42 -7.90 -0.83 -20.09
CA VAL A 42 -7.06 -0.54 -21.25
C VAL A 42 -6.54 -1.83 -21.89
N LEU A 43 -6.08 -2.79 -21.09
CA LEU A 43 -5.65 -4.10 -21.59
C LEU A 43 -6.78 -4.83 -22.33
N LEU A 44 -7.98 -4.85 -21.77
CA LEU A 44 -9.16 -5.45 -22.42
C LEU A 44 -9.49 -4.76 -23.73
N ALA A 45 -9.45 -3.41 -23.77
CA ALA A 45 -9.66 -2.66 -25.00
C ALA A 45 -8.63 -3.06 -26.08
N VAL A 46 -7.35 -3.17 -25.74
CA VAL A 46 -6.29 -3.63 -26.65
C VAL A 46 -6.56 -5.04 -27.17
N VAL A 47 -6.98 -5.96 -26.29
CA VAL A 47 -7.32 -7.35 -26.66
C VAL A 47 -8.53 -7.40 -27.60
N THR A 48 -9.53 -6.53 -27.42
CA THR A 48 -10.71 -6.48 -28.32
C THR A 48 -10.40 -5.93 -29.72
N ILE A 49 -9.41 -5.02 -29.85
CA ILE A 49 -8.98 -4.45 -31.13
C ILE A 49 -8.08 -5.43 -31.91
N LEU A 50 -7.44 -6.35 -31.20
CA LEU A 50 -6.47 -7.30 -31.71
C LEU A 50 -6.87 -8.13 -32.95
N PRO A 51 -8.10 -8.65 -33.11
CA PRO A 51 -8.49 -9.36 -34.32
C PRO A 51 -8.40 -8.52 -35.59
N GLY A 52 -8.43 -7.18 -35.48
CA GLY A 52 -8.29 -6.24 -36.60
C GLY A 52 -6.85 -6.08 -37.14
N ILE A 53 -5.83 -6.53 -36.41
CA ILE A 53 -4.43 -6.41 -36.84
C ILE A 53 -4.09 -7.59 -37.75
N ILE A 54 -3.64 -7.38 -38.99
CA ILE A 54 -3.48 -8.49 -39.96
C ILE A 54 -2.09 -9.15 -39.89
N LYS A 55 -1.02 -8.41 -39.52
CA LYS A 55 0.36 -8.92 -39.41
C LYS A 55 0.99 -8.54 -38.06
N GLN A 56 1.88 -9.38 -37.55
CA GLN A 56 2.64 -9.17 -36.29
C GLN A 56 1.80 -9.02 -35.00
N ARG A 57 0.61 -9.64 -34.96
CA ARG A 57 -0.35 -9.60 -33.83
C ARG A 57 0.30 -9.84 -32.47
N ILE A 58 1.09 -10.91 -32.36
CA ILE A 58 1.68 -11.35 -31.09
C ILE A 58 2.78 -10.38 -30.65
N THR A 59 3.64 -9.94 -31.56
CA THR A 59 4.74 -9.01 -31.24
C THR A 59 4.20 -7.67 -30.75
N SER A 60 3.20 -7.11 -31.44
CA SER A 60 2.54 -5.86 -31.02
C SER A 60 1.82 -6.01 -29.68
N LEU A 61 1.14 -7.14 -29.45
CA LEU A 61 0.52 -7.46 -28.15
C LEU A 61 1.58 -7.48 -27.06
N CYS A 62 2.68 -8.22 -27.25
CA CYS A 62 3.75 -8.33 -26.28
C CYS A 62 4.32 -6.94 -25.91
N ILE A 63 4.61 -6.08 -26.89
CA ILE A 63 5.15 -4.74 -26.63
C ILE A 63 4.15 -3.88 -25.85
N ILE A 64 2.88 -3.85 -26.27
CA ILE A 64 1.84 -3.04 -25.60
C ILE A 64 1.60 -3.57 -24.18
N SER A 65 1.52 -4.89 -24.01
CA SER A 65 1.33 -5.52 -22.70
C SER A 65 2.50 -5.26 -21.76
N LEU A 66 3.75 -5.33 -22.24
CA LEU A 66 4.94 -4.99 -21.45
C LEU A 66 4.96 -3.51 -21.06
N SER A 67 4.58 -2.61 -21.98
CA SER A 67 4.45 -1.19 -21.65
C SER A 67 3.38 -0.97 -20.57
N LEU A 68 2.19 -1.55 -20.71
CA LEU A 68 1.12 -1.44 -19.71
C LEU A 68 1.52 -2.04 -18.36
N LEU A 69 2.20 -3.19 -18.37
CA LEU A 69 2.71 -3.86 -17.17
C LEU A 69 3.77 -3.01 -16.44
N SER A 70 4.70 -2.40 -17.19
CA SER A 70 5.69 -1.49 -16.62
C SER A 70 5.04 -0.24 -16.01
N GLY A 71 4.02 0.33 -16.67
CA GLY A 71 3.23 1.44 -16.13
C GLY A 71 2.51 1.05 -14.84
N LEU A 72 1.79 -0.08 -14.85
CA LEU A 72 1.11 -0.62 -13.68
C LEU A 72 2.09 -0.84 -12.51
N THR A 73 3.26 -1.40 -12.79
CA THR A 73 4.33 -1.62 -11.80
C THR A 73 4.80 -0.32 -11.16
N ILE A 74 5.01 0.74 -11.94
CA ILE A 74 5.41 2.06 -11.43
C ILE A 74 4.34 2.60 -10.46
N PHE A 75 3.07 2.52 -10.85
CA PHE A 75 1.97 2.98 -10.00
C PHE A 75 1.79 2.13 -8.74
N LEU A 76 1.86 0.80 -8.85
CA LEU A 76 1.80 -0.11 -7.70
C LEU A 76 3.00 0.06 -6.77
N GLY A 77 4.19 0.29 -7.31
CA GLY A 77 5.37 0.61 -6.52
C GLY A 77 5.21 1.94 -5.77
N LYS A 78 4.64 2.96 -6.42
CA LYS A 78 4.47 4.28 -5.80
C LYS A 78 3.41 4.31 -4.70
N TYR A 79 2.23 3.73 -4.95
CA TYR A 79 1.09 3.79 -4.03
C TYR A 79 0.96 2.55 -3.13
N GLY A 80 1.66 1.46 -3.43
CA GLY A 80 1.60 0.23 -2.67
C GLY A 80 2.24 0.33 -1.29
N SER A 81 1.56 -0.23 -0.29
CA SER A 81 2.02 -0.29 1.11
C SER A 81 2.92 -1.49 1.42
N CYS A 82 3.25 -2.35 0.44
CA CYS A 82 3.89 -3.65 0.68
C CYS A 82 5.32 -3.70 0.13
N TRP A 83 6.15 -2.71 0.45
CA TRP A 83 7.59 -2.75 0.16
C TRP A 83 8.34 -3.58 1.19
N ASN A 84 7.99 -3.40 2.46
CA ASN A 84 8.50 -4.21 3.56
C ASN A 84 7.35 -4.59 4.49
N VAL A 85 7.28 -5.85 4.86
CA VAL A 85 6.13 -6.43 5.58
C VAL A 85 6.63 -7.12 6.84
N GLY A 86 5.98 -6.83 7.97
CA GLY A 86 6.17 -7.55 9.23
C GLY A 86 4.82 -8.09 9.68
N GLN A 87 4.67 -9.41 9.79
CA GLN A 87 3.44 -10.03 10.27
C GLN A 87 3.75 -11.00 11.41
N GLY A 88 2.90 -11.00 12.43
CA GLY A 88 3.05 -11.88 13.58
C GLY A 88 1.77 -12.03 14.39
N LYS A 89 1.65 -13.17 15.06
CA LYS A 89 0.67 -13.33 16.15
C LYS A 89 1.28 -12.69 17.38
N ILE A 90 0.49 -11.86 18.07
CA ILE A 90 0.92 -11.16 19.27
C ILE A 90 -0.08 -11.42 20.40
N TYR A 91 0.45 -11.50 21.62
CA TYR A 91 -0.33 -11.53 22.84
C TYR A 91 0.02 -10.29 23.65
N THR A 92 -0.92 -9.36 23.78
CA THR A 92 -0.60 -8.01 24.27
C THR A 92 -1.81 -7.32 24.89
N SER A 93 -1.53 -6.31 25.72
CA SER A 93 -2.54 -5.46 26.35
C SER A 93 -3.27 -4.60 25.32
N TYR A 94 -4.60 -4.52 25.42
CA TYR A 94 -5.42 -3.79 24.44
C TYR A 94 -5.71 -2.33 24.84
N LYS A 95 -6.14 -2.09 26.09
CA LYS A 95 -6.59 -0.78 26.60
C LYS A 95 -5.75 -0.30 27.79
N VAL A 96 -5.58 1.02 27.92
CA VAL A 96 -4.70 1.70 28.89
C VAL A 96 -5.09 1.51 30.37
N PHE A 97 -6.30 1.04 30.67
CA PHE A 97 -6.76 0.79 32.05
C PHE A 97 -7.33 -0.63 32.24
N SER A 98 -7.05 -1.54 31.31
CA SER A 98 -7.45 -2.94 31.41
C SER A 98 -6.21 -3.82 31.49
N LYS A 99 -6.22 -4.77 32.42
CA LYS A 99 -5.20 -5.83 32.49
C LYS A 99 -5.44 -6.96 31.48
N GLN A 100 -6.53 -6.88 30.71
CA GLN A 100 -6.88 -7.89 29.73
C GLN A 100 -5.90 -7.85 28.55
N LYS A 101 -5.34 -9.01 28.24
CA LYS A 101 -4.52 -9.26 27.07
C LYS A 101 -5.36 -9.92 25.99
N ILE A 102 -5.13 -9.54 24.74
CA ILE A 102 -5.83 -10.10 23.58
C ILE A 102 -4.84 -10.88 22.72
N ASN A 103 -5.32 -11.98 22.15
CA ASN A 103 -4.61 -12.72 21.11
C ASN A 103 -5.00 -12.12 19.76
N ALA A 104 -4.05 -11.50 19.07
CA ALA A 104 -4.31 -10.78 17.82
C ALA A 104 -3.24 -11.07 16.77
N THR A 105 -3.62 -11.06 15.50
CA THR A 105 -2.69 -10.97 14.39
C THR A 105 -2.40 -9.51 14.10
N MET A 106 -1.14 -9.12 14.16
CA MET A 106 -0.67 -7.80 13.75
C MET A 106 0.09 -7.90 12.44
N GLY A 107 -0.20 -6.97 11.54
CA GLY A 107 0.54 -6.79 10.29
C GLY A 107 0.98 -5.34 10.13
N ILE A 108 2.25 -5.14 9.85
CA ILE A 108 2.88 -3.85 9.59
C ILE A 108 3.30 -3.87 8.13
N PHE A 109 2.73 -2.98 7.34
CA PHE A 109 2.96 -2.88 5.90
C PHE A 109 3.57 -1.51 5.62
N ILE A 110 4.85 -1.49 5.28
CA ILE A 110 5.60 -0.27 5.01
C ILE A 110 5.59 0.00 3.50
N GLY A 111 5.03 1.15 3.12
CA GLY A 111 5.16 1.73 1.79
C GLY A 111 6.30 2.74 1.71
N LEU A 112 6.35 3.51 0.61
CA LEU A 112 7.39 4.52 0.41
C LEU A 112 7.17 5.77 1.27
N GLN A 113 5.94 6.28 1.31
CA GLN A 113 5.59 7.53 2.01
C GLN A 113 4.68 7.32 3.22
N HIS A 114 4.26 6.08 3.46
CA HIS A 114 3.30 5.73 4.49
C HIS A 114 3.54 4.32 5.02
N MET A 115 2.92 4.01 6.16
CA MET A 115 2.90 2.70 6.77
C MET A 115 1.49 2.38 7.25
N ASN A 116 1.01 1.18 6.94
CA ASN A 116 -0.26 0.66 7.42
C ASN A 116 -0.02 -0.33 8.55
N VAL A 117 -0.70 -0.13 9.67
CA VAL A 117 -0.67 -1.04 10.82
C VAL A 117 -2.06 -1.66 10.96
N THR A 118 -2.10 -2.97 10.87
CA THR A 118 -3.30 -3.78 10.99
C THR A 118 -3.27 -4.54 12.32
N LEU A 119 -4.40 -4.58 13.00
CA LEU A 119 -4.60 -5.35 14.22
C LEU A 119 -5.95 -6.05 14.14
N LYS A 120 -5.92 -7.38 14.02
CA LYS A 120 -7.12 -8.20 13.96
C LYS A 120 -7.10 -9.21 15.10
N ALA A 121 -8.15 -9.23 15.92
CA ALA A 121 -8.28 -10.23 16.99
C ALA A 121 -8.52 -11.63 16.40
N LEU A 122 -7.97 -12.65 17.05
CA LEU A 122 -8.28 -14.04 16.74
C LEU A 122 -9.64 -14.41 17.35
N PRO A 123 -10.45 -15.25 16.68
CA PRO A 123 -11.83 -15.56 17.08
C PRO A 123 -11.94 -16.47 18.33
N ASP A 124 -10.85 -16.68 19.08
CA ASP A 124 -10.85 -17.55 20.26
C ASP A 124 -11.69 -16.98 21.43
N ASP A 125 -12.05 -15.69 21.39
CA ASP A 125 -12.85 -15.02 22.42
C ASP A 125 -13.98 -14.21 21.76
N ASP A 126 -15.23 -14.67 21.87
CA ASP A 126 -16.44 -14.06 21.27
C ASP A 126 -16.62 -12.57 21.64
N ARG A 127 -15.96 -12.12 22.70
CA ARG A 127 -15.97 -10.73 23.19
C ARG A 127 -15.22 -9.73 22.30
N TYR A 128 -14.38 -10.21 21.36
CA TYR A 128 -13.53 -9.36 20.53
C TYR A 128 -13.65 -9.62 19.02
N MET A 129 -14.75 -10.25 18.57
CA MET A 129 -15.00 -10.55 17.15
C MET A 129 -14.92 -9.31 16.23
N ASP A 130 -15.22 -8.12 16.75
CA ASP A 130 -15.25 -6.88 15.95
C ASP A 130 -13.93 -6.09 15.95
N VAL A 131 -12.87 -6.59 16.60
CA VAL A 131 -11.58 -5.89 16.65
C VAL A 131 -10.82 -6.10 15.34
N ASN A 132 -11.00 -5.16 14.41
CA ASN A 132 -10.28 -5.08 13.14
C ASN A 132 -9.87 -3.63 12.86
N PHE A 133 -8.64 -3.28 13.23
CA PHE A 133 -8.06 -1.97 12.95
C PHE A 133 -7.16 -2.03 11.73
N ASN A 134 -7.25 -1.00 10.89
CA ASN A 134 -6.34 -0.73 9.78
C ASN A 134 -6.04 0.78 9.78
N GLU A 135 -4.95 1.16 10.43
CA GLU A 135 -4.56 2.55 10.61
C GLU A 135 -3.36 2.87 9.71
N GLN A 136 -3.42 4.01 9.01
CA GLN A 136 -2.38 4.47 8.11
C GLN A 136 -1.66 5.67 8.70
N PHE A 137 -0.33 5.58 8.76
CA PHE A 137 0.57 6.66 9.18
C PHE A 137 1.33 7.17 7.96
N ILE A 138 1.20 8.46 7.65
CA ILE A 138 1.88 9.10 6.51
C ILE A 138 3.10 9.87 7.03
N TRP A 139 4.24 9.76 6.34
CA TRP A 139 5.51 10.35 6.77
C TRP A 139 6.32 11.06 5.67
N GLU A 140 5.64 11.79 4.78
CA GLU A 140 6.31 12.49 3.68
C GLU A 140 7.34 13.53 4.18
N LYS A 141 6.98 14.32 5.19
CA LYS A 141 7.88 15.30 5.82
C LYS A 141 8.50 14.75 7.10
N PRO A 142 9.65 15.31 7.56
CA PRO A 142 10.30 14.85 8.79
C PRO A 142 9.45 14.97 10.06
N THR A 143 8.54 15.95 10.11
CA THR A 143 7.71 16.23 11.29
C THR A 143 6.42 15.41 11.32
N ASP A 144 5.98 14.90 10.16
CA ASP A 144 4.66 14.29 10.00
C ASP A 144 4.46 13.08 10.91
N MET A 145 5.47 12.21 11.07
CA MET A 145 5.33 11.00 11.88
C MET A 145 5.06 11.33 13.37
N ARG A 146 5.67 12.39 13.89
CA ARG A 146 5.46 12.85 15.27
C ARG A 146 4.06 13.43 15.46
N GLU A 147 3.57 14.17 14.48
CA GLU A 147 2.21 14.73 14.48
C GLU A 147 1.16 13.63 14.39
N GLN A 148 1.34 12.67 13.47
CA GLN A 148 0.45 11.50 13.32
C GLN A 148 0.43 10.64 14.59
N TYR A 149 1.57 10.46 15.25
CA TYR A 149 1.62 9.76 16.54
C TYR A 149 0.84 10.50 17.63
N LYS A 150 0.95 11.84 17.70
CA LYS A 150 0.15 12.65 18.64
C LYS A 150 -1.35 12.53 18.37
N LEU A 151 -1.76 12.51 17.09
CA LEU A 151 -3.16 12.31 16.71
C LEU A 151 -3.66 10.91 17.07
N ALA A 152 -2.83 9.88 16.88
CA ALA A 152 -3.13 8.52 17.29
C ALA A 152 -3.31 8.37 18.82
N LEU A 153 -2.49 9.07 19.61
CA LEU A 153 -2.65 9.16 21.06
C LEU A 153 -3.96 9.86 21.44
N MET A 154 -4.30 10.97 20.79
CA MET A 154 -5.56 11.69 21.03
C MET A 154 -6.80 10.87 20.63
N LYS A 155 -6.70 10.07 19.56
CA LYS A 155 -7.75 9.15 19.10
C LYS A 155 -7.93 7.96 20.05
N GLY A 156 -6.95 7.68 20.91
CA GLY A 156 -6.98 6.56 21.85
C GLY A 156 -6.83 5.20 21.16
N LEU A 157 -5.94 5.10 20.16
CA LEU A 157 -5.67 3.84 19.47
C LEU A 157 -5.18 2.74 20.43
N PRO A 158 -5.41 1.45 20.08
CA PRO A 158 -4.90 0.32 20.85
C PRO A 158 -3.39 0.41 21.11
N TYR A 159 -2.97 0.01 22.31
CA TYR A 159 -1.56 0.01 22.72
C TYR A 159 -0.59 -0.62 21.71
N PRO A 160 -0.92 -1.76 21.05
CA PRO A 160 0.02 -2.39 20.12
C PRO A 160 0.29 -1.53 18.89
N ILE A 161 -0.71 -0.79 18.39
CA ILE A 161 -0.55 0.11 17.24
C ILE A 161 0.30 1.31 17.64
N LEU A 162 0.05 1.87 18.83
CA LEU A 162 0.82 2.97 19.37
C LEU A 162 2.29 2.58 19.59
N LEU A 163 2.55 1.36 20.07
CA LEU A 163 3.91 0.86 20.26
C LEU A 163 4.67 0.79 18.93
N VAL A 164 4.03 0.32 17.85
CA VAL A 164 4.64 0.33 16.51
C VAL A 164 4.95 1.75 16.08
N ALA A 165 3.99 2.67 16.18
CA ALA A 165 4.18 4.07 15.82
C ALA A 165 5.29 4.74 16.65
N GLU A 166 5.40 4.40 17.93
CA GLU A 166 6.47 4.86 18.81
C GLU A 166 7.85 4.43 18.30
N HIS A 167 8.03 3.16 17.92
CA HIS A 167 9.31 2.66 17.37
C HIS A 167 9.78 3.44 16.12
N PHE A 168 8.85 3.96 15.32
CA PHE A 168 9.18 4.79 14.14
C PHE A 168 9.36 6.28 14.46
N THR A 169 8.93 6.76 15.64
CA THR A 169 9.13 8.15 16.07
C THR A 169 10.38 8.33 16.94
N LEU A 170 10.83 7.27 17.61
CA LEU A 170 12.03 7.32 18.45
C LEU A 170 13.27 7.64 17.62
N ASN A 171 13.98 8.70 18.01
CA ASN A 171 15.30 9.05 17.48
C ASN A 171 16.34 8.80 18.59
N ALA A 172 16.51 7.54 18.99
CA ALA A 172 17.57 7.14 19.91
C ALA A 172 18.81 6.70 19.12
N GLU A 173 20.02 6.91 19.67
CA GLU A 173 21.32 6.76 18.97
C GLU A 173 21.49 5.44 18.18
N TYR A 174 20.87 4.34 18.64
CA TYR A 174 20.94 3.02 18.00
C TYR A 174 19.62 2.56 17.33
N PHE A 175 18.54 3.35 17.41
CA PHE A 175 17.20 2.97 16.95
C PHE A 175 16.59 4.05 16.05
N VAL A 176 17.23 4.37 14.93
CA VAL A 176 16.80 5.43 14.00
C VAL A 176 16.02 4.88 12.79
N TRP A 177 15.15 3.91 13.03
CA TRP A 177 14.43 3.19 11.96
C TRP A 177 13.56 4.11 11.11
N GLY A 178 12.81 5.02 11.74
CA GLY A 178 11.95 5.97 11.05
C GLY A 178 12.71 6.84 10.06
N PHE A 179 13.95 7.22 10.36
CA PHE A 179 14.79 7.97 9.44
C PHE A 179 15.18 7.13 8.21
N TYR A 180 15.71 5.92 8.42
CA TYR A 180 16.17 5.09 7.31
C TYR A 180 15.03 4.66 6.39
N TYR A 181 13.89 4.22 6.94
CA TYR A 181 12.72 3.84 6.12
C TYR A 181 12.18 5.02 5.32
N ARG A 182 12.11 6.20 5.93
CA ARG A 182 11.65 7.41 5.26
C ARG A 182 12.65 7.87 4.19
N SER A 183 13.94 7.82 4.47
CA SER A 183 14.98 8.16 3.51
C SER A 183 14.95 7.20 2.31
N ALA A 184 14.91 5.90 2.56
CA ALA A 184 14.83 4.87 1.52
C ALA A 184 13.57 5.05 0.67
N GLY A 185 12.42 5.28 1.30
CA GLY A 185 11.16 5.56 0.63
C GLY A 185 11.18 6.83 -0.21
N TYR A 186 11.79 7.90 0.29
CA TYR A 186 11.91 9.18 -0.42
C TYR A 186 12.72 9.06 -1.71
N TYR A 187 13.93 8.48 -1.65
CA TYR A 187 14.77 8.33 -2.84
C TYR A 187 14.20 7.31 -3.82
N ALA A 188 13.61 6.21 -3.35
CA ALA A 188 12.93 5.26 -4.21
C ALA A 188 11.71 5.90 -4.91
N ASN A 189 10.93 6.75 -4.22
CA ASN A 189 9.82 7.47 -4.85
C ASN A 189 10.29 8.47 -5.93
N ILE A 190 11.42 9.15 -5.72
CA ILE A 190 12.03 10.00 -6.75
C ILE A 190 12.44 9.17 -7.96
N ALA A 191 13.12 8.04 -7.75
CA ALA A 191 13.54 7.15 -8.83
C ALA A 191 12.34 6.57 -9.62
N LEU A 192 11.26 6.17 -8.93
CA LEU A 192 10.01 5.73 -9.56
C LEU A 192 9.30 6.85 -10.32
N THR A 193 9.38 8.09 -9.83
CA THR A 193 8.82 9.25 -10.53
C THR A 193 9.64 9.56 -11.79
N ALA A 194 10.96 9.41 -11.75
CA ALA A 194 11.80 9.48 -12.94
C ALA A 194 11.48 8.35 -13.94
N ALA A 195 11.25 7.12 -13.45
CA ALA A 195 10.81 6.00 -14.27
C ALA A 195 9.43 6.27 -14.92
N LEU A 196 8.51 6.91 -14.20
CA LEU A 196 7.19 7.33 -14.72
C LEU A 196 7.33 8.32 -15.89
N VAL A 197 8.19 9.33 -15.74
CA VAL A 197 8.45 10.30 -16.82
C VAL A 197 9.06 9.60 -18.03
N SER A 198 10.04 8.72 -17.80
CA SER A 198 10.66 7.93 -18.87
C SER A 198 9.65 6.97 -19.54
N TRP A 199 8.68 6.43 -18.81
CA TRP A 199 7.63 5.56 -19.33
C TRP A 199 6.63 6.31 -20.22
N ILE A 200 6.24 7.53 -19.83
CA ILE A 200 5.40 8.38 -20.69
C ILE A 200 6.15 8.70 -21.99
N LEU A 201 7.43 9.07 -21.89
CA LEU A 201 8.27 9.36 -23.05
C LEU A 201 8.46 8.12 -23.94
N MET A 202 8.66 6.94 -23.34
CA MET A 202 8.74 5.67 -24.04
C MET A 202 7.48 5.40 -24.85
N ASN A 203 6.28 5.55 -24.27
CA ASN A 203 5.02 5.35 -25.00
C ASN A 203 4.84 6.33 -26.15
N LEU A 204 5.20 7.61 -25.96
CA LEU A 204 5.17 8.62 -27.02
C LEU A 204 6.12 8.25 -28.18
N MET A 205 7.31 7.77 -27.87
CA MET A 205 8.30 7.39 -28.88
C MET A 205 7.98 6.06 -29.56
N LEU A 206 7.33 5.11 -28.89
CA LEU A 206 6.88 3.87 -29.52
C LEU A 206 5.87 4.12 -30.65
N VAL A 207 5.06 5.18 -30.55
CA VAL A 207 4.12 5.60 -31.61
C VAL A 207 4.84 6.30 -32.77
N ASN A 208 5.80 7.17 -32.48
CA ASN A 208 6.49 7.96 -33.51
C ASN A 208 7.67 7.24 -34.17
N ILE A 209 8.63 6.77 -33.37
CA ILE A 209 9.89 6.15 -33.82
C ILE A 209 10.22 4.95 -32.91
N PRO A 210 9.88 3.71 -33.32
CA PRO A 210 10.02 2.52 -32.48
C PRO A 210 11.44 2.25 -31.95
N ARG A 211 12.47 2.66 -32.70
CA ARG A 211 13.88 2.47 -32.30
C ARG A 211 14.23 3.25 -31.03
N TYR A 212 13.81 4.52 -30.94
CA TYR A 212 14.02 5.32 -29.72
C TYR A 212 13.11 4.86 -28.57
N GLY A 213 11.92 4.35 -28.89
CA GLY A 213 11.05 3.70 -27.91
C GLY A 213 11.72 2.51 -27.23
N ALA A 214 12.42 1.65 -27.99
CA ALA A 214 13.14 0.50 -27.43
C ALA A 214 14.30 0.92 -26.51
N TYR A 215 15.06 1.97 -26.87
CA TYR A 215 16.10 2.50 -25.98
C TYR A 215 15.50 3.07 -24.68
N LEU A 216 14.39 3.81 -24.77
CA LEU A 216 13.71 4.33 -23.58
C LEU A 216 13.08 3.22 -22.72
N MET A 217 12.68 2.10 -23.33
CA MET A 217 12.20 0.92 -22.60
C MET A 217 13.31 0.25 -21.76
N ALA A 218 14.55 0.23 -22.26
CA ALA A 218 15.68 -0.21 -21.46
C ALA A 218 16.00 0.79 -20.34
N VAL A 219 15.86 2.10 -20.61
CA VAL A 219 16.06 3.15 -19.60
C VAL A 219 15.01 3.05 -18.48
N THR A 220 13.73 2.85 -18.80
CA THR A 220 12.68 2.68 -17.78
C THR A 220 12.93 1.46 -16.90
N GLY A 221 13.29 0.31 -17.49
CA GLY A 221 13.66 -0.89 -16.73
C GLY A 221 14.86 -0.65 -15.81
N SER A 222 15.90 0.01 -16.33
CA SER A 222 17.08 0.35 -15.53
C SER A 222 16.76 1.28 -14.34
N LEU A 223 15.84 2.24 -14.51
CA LEU A 223 15.38 3.12 -13.44
C LEU A 223 14.53 2.37 -12.39
N LEU A 224 13.74 1.38 -12.80
CA LEU A 224 13.00 0.50 -11.89
C LEU A 224 13.96 -0.33 -11.04
N CYS A 225 14.91 -1.03 -11.67
CA CYS A 225 15.97 -1.76 -10.97
C CYS A 225 16.78 -0.86 -10.03
N PHE A 226 17.12 0.35 -10.48
CA PHE A 226 17.83 1.34 -9.68
C PHE A 226 17.02 1.78 -8.45
N SER A 227 15.69 1.96 -8.59
CA SER A 227 14.81 2.29 -7.47
C SER A 227 14.80 1.19 -6.39
N ALA A 228 14.75 -0.08 -6.80
CA ALA A 228 14.83 -1.22 -5.89
C ALA A 228 16.23 -1.32 -5.24
N GLY A 229 17.30 -1.07 -6.00
CA GLY A 229 18.66 -1.04 -5.50
C GLY A 229 18.89 0.04 -4.44
N ILE A 230 18.44 1.27 -4.69
CA ILE A 230 18.50 2.36 -3.70
C ILE A 230 17.78 1.97 -2.41
N TYR A 231 16.58 1.39 -2.54
CA TYR A 231 15.80 0.98 -1.37
C TYR A 231 16.57 0.00 -0.49
N VAL A 232 17.24 -1.00 -1.08
CA VAL A 232 18.04 -1.98 -0.33
C VAL A 232 19.31 -1.37 0.27
N ILE A 233 20.01 -0.51 -0.47
CA ILE A 233 21.27 0.11 0.00
C ILE A 233 21.03 1.04 1.19
N LEU A 234 19.91 1.76 1.19
CA LEU A 234 19.61 2.76 2.21
C LEU A 234 18.89 2.18 3.43
N MET A 235 18.42 0.95 3.34
CA MET A 235 17.89 0.20 4.48
C MET A 235 19.02 -0.14 5.47
N PRO A 236 18.76 -0.04 6.78
CA PRO A 236 19.77 -0.34 7.79
C PRO A 236 20.07 -1.85 7.79
N SER A 237 21.33 -2.21 8.03
CA SER A 237 21.80 -3.61 8.07
C SER A 237 21.31 -4.37 9.31
N LEU A 238 20.90 -3.66 10.35
CA LEU A 238 20.22 -4.25 11.50
C LEU A 238 18.79 -4.60 11.08
N PRO A 239 18.26 -5.78 11.48
CA PRO A 239 16.85 -6.11 11.25
C PRO A 239 15.94 -5.39 12.24
N LEU A 240 14.85 -4.78 11.74
CA LEU A 240 13.85 -4.16 12.62
C LEU A 240 13.17 -5.29 13.38
N LEU A 241 13.37 -5.34 14.69
CA LEU A 241 12.76 -6.33 15.56
C LEU A 241 11.88 -5.59 16.55
N ILE A 242 10.58 -5.61 16.30
CA ILE A 242 9.61 -5.07 17.25
C ILE A 242 9.24 -6.22 18.18
N ARG A 243 9.69 -6.10 19.44
CA ARG A 243 9.41 -7.09 20.46
C ARG A 243 8.10 -6.74 21.18
N PHE A 244 7.11 -7.58 20.99
CA PHE A 244 5.96 -7.68 21.89
C PHE A 244 6.33 -8.73 22.94
N GLU A 245 5.87 -8.57 24.19
CA GLU A 245 6.22 -9.36 25.38
C GLU A 245 6.86 -10.74 25.07
N ASP A 246 6.09 -11.64 24.43
CA ASP A 246 6.50 -13.01 24.11
C ASP A 246 6.82 -13.27 22.62
N THR A 247 6.62 -12.29 21.73
CA THR A 247 6.66 -12.47 20.27
C THR A 247 7.44 -11.37 19.56
N ILE A 248 8.31 -11.75 18.63
CA ILE A 248 9.12 -10.81 17.84
C ILE A 248 8.56 -10.76 16.42
N ILE A 249 8.27 -9.54 15.92
CA ILE A 249 7.89 -9.34 14.52
C ILE A 249 9.16 -8.99 13.73
N SER A 250 9.55 -9.88 12.83
CA SER A 250 10.62 -9.66 11.85
C SER A 250 10.06 -9.16 10.52
N PHE A 251 10.78 -8.24 9.89
CA PHE A 251 10.41 -7.66 8.60
C PHE A 251 11.07 -8.42 7.44
N HIS A 252 10.32 -8.57 6.35
CA HIS A 252 10.76 -9.19 5.11
C HIS A 252 10.26 -8.38 3.91
N PHE A 253 11.00 -8.39 2.80
CA PHE A 253 10.61 -7.69 1.59
C PHE A 253 9.23 -8.16 1.10
N GLY A 254 8.37 -7.18 0.80
CA GLY A 254 7.01 -7.44 0.34
C GLY A 254 6.93 -7.63 -1.17
N TRP A 255 5.73 -7.95 -1.65
CA TRP A 255 5.48 -8.22 -3.06
C TRP A 255 5.71 -7.01 -3.97
N CYS A 256 5.49 -5.77 -3.50
CA CYS A 256 5.73 -4.57 -4.32
C CYS A 256 7.20 -4.44 -4.69
N PHE A 257 8.11 -4.77 -3.77
CA PHE A 257 9.55 -4.77 -4.01
C PHE A 257 9.94 -5.78 -5.08
N TYR A 258 9.49 -7.03 -4.94
CA TYR A 258 9.78 -8.08 -5.93
C TYR A 258 9.13 -7.78 -7.28
N LEU A 259 7.94 -7.19 -7.31
CA LEU A 259 7.25 -6.81 -8.54
C LEU A 259 8.07 -5.74 -9.29
N VAL A 260 8.53 -4.69 -8.61
CA VAL A 260 9.41 -3.67 -9.21
C VAL A 260 10.72 -4.28 -9.73
N LEU A 261 11.29 -5.24 -9.01
CA LEU A 261 12.56 -5.89 -9.39
C LEU A 261 12.42 -6.85 -10.58
N VAL A 262 11.32 -7.59 -10.69
CA VAL A 262 11.10 -8.57 -11.76
C VAL A 262 10.68 -7.91 -13.07
N ILE A 263 9.96 -6.79 -12.99
CA ILE A 263 9.49 -6.05 -14.17
C ILE A 263 10.51 -5.01 -14.66
N GLY A 264 11.35 -4.50 -13.76
CA GLY A 264 12.49 -3.65 -14.11
C GLY A 264 13.55 -4.41 -14.88
#